data_AF-A0A6S7H257-F1
#
_entry.id   AF-A0A6S7H257-F1
#
_cell.length_a   1.000
_cell.length_b   1.000
_cell.length_c   1.000
_cell.angle_alpha   90.00
_cell.angle_beta   90.00
_cell.angle_gamma   90.00
#
_symmetry.space_group_name_H-M   'P 1'
#
loop_
_entity.id
_entity.type
_entity.pdbx_description
1 polymer ?
#
loop_
_entity_poly.entity_id
_entity_poly.type
_entity_poly.pdbx_seq_one_letter_code
_entity_poly.pdbx_strand_id
1 'polypeptide(L)'
;MFHAGLPQRFWAEAVNTATYLHNRSPISSLPDKTPYECWYGTKPNVSNLKVFGSICFVLIPDSLRRKLDPKSQKGIFVGYPLQTKGYKVYVIESKRFVRSKDVLFHEDKFRDFQLPVSYHQFEDVDDHIDREDEDEMHNDVRNEPLEPAIPVEIENQEHTPPVGVTQPGTTYEENFMRQVASIGPKRQTKPPERLLHDECNVATSLKADRDEPKYVTDALNGTKSAKWKQALEAEYNSLVKCETWDLVPPPDDACIVGSKWVFKVKRKANGEVDRYKARLVAQGYSQTYGVDYEEVFAPVARYSSIRTLLALANAHDLEIHQMDVTTAFLNGSLEHDIYMEQPEGFVDPNCPDHVCKLKRSIYGLKQSARCWNQTLDNFLIKNGYRKSNADSCLYVKSVKQDNGRISFVILAVYVDDIIPVSNDLEMLNAEKVITKRIPNG
;
A
#
# COMPACT_ATOMS: atom_id res chain seq x y z
N MET A 1 17.15 -19.27 -11.93
CA MET A 1 18.35 -18.50 -11.55
C MET A 1 19.62 -19.03 -12.20
N PHE A 2 20.09 -20.25 -11.88
CA PHE A 2 21.31 -20.83 -12.46
C PHE A 2 21.21 -21.06 -13.98
N HIS A 3 20.07 -21.55 -14.47
CA HIS A 3 19.79 -21.68 -15.90
C HIS A 3 19.95 -20.33 -16.63
N ALA A 4 19.33 -19.28 -16.09
CA ALA A 4 19.41 -17.91 -16.63
C ALA A 4 20.77 -17.21 -16.43
N GLY A 5 21.74 -17.83 -15.73
CA GLY A 5 23.06 -17.23 -15.49
C GLY A 5 23.06 -15.99 -14.60
N LEU A 6 22.04 -15.82 -13.75
CA LEU A 6 21.90 -14.62 -12.92
C LEU A 6 22.83 -14.65 -11.68
N PRO A 7 23.50 -13.53 -11.33
CA PRO A 7 24.35 -13.45 -10.14
C PRO A 7 23.60 -13.67 -8.83
N GLN A 8 24.32 -14.07 -7.78
CA GLN A 8 23.76 -14.39 -6.45
C GLN A 8 22.92 -13.26 -5.83
N ARG A 9 23.13 -11.99 -6.23
CA ARG A 9 22.33 -10.84 -5.78
C ARG A 9 20.82 -10.99 -6.05
N PHE A 10 20.42 -11.78 -7.04
CA PHE A 10 19.00 -12.03 -7.35
C PHE A 10 18.41 -13.21 -6.57
N TRP A 11 19.13 -13.76 -5.59
CA TRP A 11 18.69 -14.94 -4.85
C TRP A 11 17.40 -14.71 -4.07
N ALA A 12 17.26 -13.56 -3.41
CA ALA A 12 16.02 -13.22 -2.69
C ALA A 12 14.79 -13.22 -3.63
N GLU A 13 14.95 -12.65 -4.82
CA GLU A 13 13.89 -12.62 -5.84
C GLU A 13 13.59 -14.01 -6.41
N ALA A 14 14.63 -14.84 -6.58
CA ALA A 14 14.47 -16.22 -7.01
C ALA A 14 13.70 -17.06 -5.99
N VAL A 15 14.00 -16.89 -4.69
CA VAL A 15 13.29 -17.57 -3.59
C VAL A 15 11.83 -17.10 -3.53
N ASN A 16 11.59 -15.79 -3.61
CA ASN A 16 10.23 -15.24 -3.63
C ASN A 16 9.40 -15.79 -4.81
N THR A 17 9.99 -15.85 -5.99
CA THR A 17 9.34 -16.41 -7.18
C THR A 17 9.08 -17.90 -7.02
N ALA A 18 10.03 -18.65 -6.48
CA ALA A 18 9.86 -20.08 -6.21
C ALA A 18 8.72 -20.34 -5.23
N THR A 19 8.62 -19.57 -4.14
CA THR A 19 7.51 -19.65 -3.18
C THR A 19 6.18 -19.30 -3.84
N TYR A 20 6.14 -18.25 -4.67
CA TYR A 20 4.94 -17.85 -5.42
C TYR A 20 4.42 -18.96 -6.33
N LEU A 21 5.34 -19.63 -7.05
CA LEU A 21 5.04 -20.75 -7.94
C LEU A 21 4.64 -22.00 -7.14
N HIS A 22 5.36 -22.31 -6.07
CA HIS A 22 5.08 -23.45 -5.21
C HIS A 22 3.65 -23.41 -4.65
N ASN A 23 3.20 -22.24 -4.19
CA ASN A 23 1.84 -22.07 -3.68
C ASN A 23 0.76 -22.27 -4.75
N ARG A 24 1.10 -22.15 -6.04
CA ARG A 24 0.19 -22.28 -7.19
C ARG A 24 0.41 -23.55 -8.00
N SER A 25 1.29 -24.43 -7.53
CA SER A 25 1.58 -25.72 -8.15
C SER A 25 0.93 -26.83 -7.34
N PRO A 26 0.54 -27.95 -7.97
CA PRO A 26 0.16 -29.16 -7.25
C PRO A 26 1.31 -29.64 -6.36
N ILE A 27 1.00 -30.07 -5.14
CA ILE A 27 1.99 -30.65 -4.22
C ILE A 27 1.52 -32.03 -3.76
N SER A 28 2.45 -32.95 -3.52
CA SER A 28 2.13 -34.35 -3.19
C SER A 28 1.30 -34.52 -1.91
N SER A 29 1.35 -33.55 -0.99
CA SER A 29 0.56 -33.55 0.25
C SER A 29 -0.89 -33.09 0.05
N LEU A 30 -1.23 -32.51 -1.10
CA LEU A 30 -2.57 -32.04 -1.45
C LEU A 30 -2.97 -32.66 -2.80
N PRO A 31 -3.63 -33.83 -2.81
CA PRO A 31 -4.14 -34.42 -4.03
C PRO A 31 -5.18 -33.50 -4.66
N ASP A 32 -5.02 -33.23 -5.96
CA ASP A 32 -5.94 -32.44 -6.80
C ASP A 32 -6.21 -30.99 -6.35
N LYS A 33 -5.41 -30.44 -5.43
CA LYS A 33 -5.52 -29.04 -4.99
C LYS A 33 -4.17 -28.35 -4.85
N THR A 34 -4.13 -27.07 -5.15
CA THR A 34 -2.96 -26.21 -4.88
C THR A 34 -3.06 -25.60 -3.47
N PRO A 35 -1.93 -25.26 -2.81
CA PRO A 35 -1.97 -24.49 -1.56
C PRO A 35 -2.80 -23.20 -1.66
N TYR A 36 -2.75 -22.55 -2.82
CA TYR A 36 -3.56 -21.39 -3.14
C TYR A 36 -5.07 -21.71 -3.13
N GLU A 37 -5.49 -22.81 -3.74
CA GLU A 37 -6.89 -23.27 -3.71
C GLU A 37 -7.38 -23.58 -2.31
N CYS A 38 -6.54 -24.23 -1.50
CA CYS A 38 -6.87 -24.53 -0.10
C CYS A 38 -7.04 -23.26 0.74
N TRP A 39 -6.29 -22.20 0.43
CA TRP A 39 -6.32 -20.95 1.19
C TRP A 39 -7.41 -19.98 0.71
N TYR A 40 -7.63 -19.87 -0.60
CA TYR A 40 -8.52 -18.88 -1.21
C TYR A 40 -9.81 -19.46 -1.79
N GLY A 41 -10.00 -20.79 -1.74
CA GLY A 41 -11.19 -21.48 -2.25
C GLY A 41 -11.37 -21.45 -3.77
N THR A 42 -10.40 -20.90 -4.51
CA THR A 42 -10.46 -20.71 -5.97
C THR A 42 -9.17 -21.16 -6.64
N LYS A 43 -9.26 -21.68 -7.88
CA LYS A 43 -8.08 -22.12 -8.66
C LYS A 43 -7.18 -20.93 -9.02
N PRO A 44 -5.85 -21.03 -8.86
CA PRO A 44 -4.96 -19.96 -9.27
C PRO A 44 -4.99 -19.82 -10.79
N ASN A 45 -5.06 -18.58 -11.27
CA ASN A 45 -4.80 -18.29 -12.68
C ASN A 45 -3.29 -18.45 -12.93
N VAL A 46 -2.93 -19.35 -13.85
CA VAL A 46 -1.54 -19.67 -14.22
C VAL A 46 -1.12 -19.07 -15.57
N SER A 47 -2.04 -18.41 -16.28
CA SER A 47 -1.80 -17.84 -17.61
C SER A 47 -0.78 -16.69 -17.58
N ASN A 48 -0.59 -16.08 -16.40
CA ASN A 48 0.37 -15.01 -16.16
C ASN A 48 1.76 -15.51 -15.73
N LEU A 49 1.98 -16.83 -15.66
CA LEU A 49 3.28 -17.35 -15.24
C LEU A 49 4.32 -17.19 -16.35
N LYS A 50 5.49 -16.67 -15.96
CA LYS A 50 6.64 -16.40 -16.81
C LYS A 50 7.92 -17.04 -16.29
N VAL A 51 8.85 -17.35 -17.19
CA VAL A 51 10.13 -18.01 -16.87
C VAL A 51 11.08 -17.03 -16.19
N PHE A 52 11.37 -17.27 -14.91
CA PHE A 52 12.30 -16.45 -14.12
C PHE A 52 13.66 -16.29 -14.81
N GLY A 53 14.09 -15.03 -14.97
CA GLY A 53 15.36 -14.65 -15.58
C GLY A 53 15.33 -14.55 -17.11
N SER A 54 14.17 -14.64 -17.74
CA SER A 54 14.01 -14.36 -19.17
C SER A 54 14.22 -12.87 -19.48
N ILE A 55 14.54 -12.59 -20.74
CA ILE A 55 14.54 -11.22 -21.25
C ILE A 55 13.10 -10.72 -21.34
N CYS A 56 12.88 -9.48 -20.94
CA CYS A 56 11.61 -8.80 -21.17
C CYS A 56 11.78 -7.32 -21.49
N PHE A 57 10.73 -6.72 -22.04
CA PHE A 57 10.67 -5.31 -22.39
C PHE A 57 9.48 -4.67 -21.68
N VAL A 58 9.74 -3.66 -20.85
CA VAL A 58 8.72 -2.91 -20.12
C VAL A 58 8.28 -1.73 -20.97
N LEU A 59 6.99 -1.56 -21.20
CA LEU A 59 6.46 -0.41 -21.93
C LEU A 59 6.74 0.89 -21.17
N ILE A 60 7.26 1.92 -21.84
CA ILE A 60 7.34 3.27 -21.29
C ILE A 60 6.00 3.97 -21.61
N PRO A 61 5.31 4.58 -20.63
CA PRO A 61 4.09 5.35 -20.89
C PRO A 61 4.29 6.45 -21.95
N ASP A 62 3.27 6.71 -22.78
CA ASP A 62 3.34 7.75 -23.83
C ASP A 62 3.64 9.15 -23.24
N SER A 63 3.18 9.41 -22.01
CA SER A 63 3.40 10.66 -21.26
C SER A 63 4.88 10.95 -20.97
N LEU A 64 5.71 9.90 -20.86
CA LEU A 64 7.14 9.99 -20.59
C LEU A 64 7.99 9.96 -21.87
N ARG A 65 7.35 9.93 -23.05
CA ARG A 65 8.01 9.81 -24.36
C ARG A 65 7.82 11.04 -25.23
N ARG A 66 8.90 11.50 -25.88
CA ARG A 66 8.85 12.38 -27.04
C ARG A 66 8.76 11.56 -28.33
N LYS A 67 8.45 12.21 -29.45
CA LYS A 67 8.17 11.57 -30.76
C LYS A 67 9.26 10.61 -31.28
N LEU A 68 10.48 10.65 -30.73
CA LEU A 68 11.62 9.82 -31.12
C LEU A 68 12.21 8.98 -29.96
N ASP A 69 11.59 9.02 -28.78
CA ASP A 69 12.10 8.29 -27.62
C ASP A 69 11.77 6.78 -27.74
N PRO A 70 12.62 5.90 -27.18
CA PRO A 70 12.37 4.46 -27.20
C PRO A 70 11.04 4.13 -26.50
N LYS A 71 10.27 3.21 -27.09
CA LYS A 71 8.94 2.84 -26.59
C LYS A 71 8.97 1.89 -25.40
N SER A 72 10.09 1.20 -25.16
CA SER A 72 10.23 0.22 -24.09
C SER A 72 11.65 0.17 -23.55
N GLN A 73 11.79 -0.32 -22.31
CA GLN A 73 13.07 -0.55 -21.65
C GLN A 73 13.34 -2.05 -21.53
N LYS A 74 14.56 -2.46 -21.89
CA LYS A 74 15.01 -3.86 -21.77
C LYS A 74 15.31 -4.20 -20.31
N GLY A 75 14.79 -5.33 -19.85
CA GLY A 75 14.97 -5.81 -18.49
C GLY A 75 15.04 -7.33 -18.38
N ILE A 76 15.19 -7.79 -17.14
CA ILE A 76 15.22 -9.20 -16.75
C ILE A 76 14.02 -9.45 -15.85
N PHE A 77 13.23 -10.47 -16.17
CA PHE A 77 12.13 -10.86 -15.29
C PHE A 77 12.64 -11.47 -13.99
N VAL A 78 12.22 -10.92 -12.85
CA VAL A 78 12.70 -11.33 -11.52
C VAL A 78 11.58 -11.70 -10.55
N GLY A 79 10.33 -11.82 -11.01
CA GLY A 79 9.25 -12.39 -10.18
C GLY A 79 7.99 -11.53 -10.12
N TYR A 80 7.15 -11.80 -9.12
CA TYR A 80 5.83 -11.19 -8.98
C TYR A 80 5.78 -10.30 -7.73
N PRO A 81 5.21 -9.08 -7.82
CA PRO A 81 5.00 -8.24 -6.64
C PRO A 81 3.94 -8.83 -5.71
N LEU A 82 4.13 -8.66 -4.39
CA LEU A 82 3.23 -9.23 -3.36
C LEU A 82 1.90 -8.48 -3.19
N GLN A 83 1.89 -7.18 -3.49
CA GLN A 83 0.77 -6.27 -3.18
C GLN A 83 -0.05 -5.86 -4.42
N THR A 84 0.48 -6.08 -5.62
CA THR A 84 -0.14 -5.61 -6.86
C THR A 84 -0.08 -6.71 -7.92
N LYS A 85 -1.04 -6.72 -8.85
CA LYS A 85 -0.96 -7.57 -10.05
C LYS A 85 0.06 -6.98 -11.02
N GLY A 86 0.89 -7.84 -11.61
CA GLY A 86 1.91 -7.45 -12.59
C GLY A 86 3.20 -8.22 -12.41
N TYR A 87 4.27 -7.71 -13.01
CA TYR A 87 5.59 -8.33 -13.04
C TYR A 87 6.63 -7.40 -12.43
N LYS A 88 7.59 -7.98 -11.72
CA LYS A 88 8.78 -7.30 -11.23
C LYS A 88 9.92 -7.56 -12.22
N VAL A 89 10.48 -6.48 -12.75
CA VAL A 89 11.51 -6.51 -13.79
C VAL A 89 12.72 -5.73 -13.32
N TYR A 90 13.92 -6.29 -13.48
CA TYR A 90 15.17 -5.57 -13.28
C TYR A 90 15.58 -4.90 -14.60
N VAL A 91 15.44 -3.59 -14.68
CA VAL A 91 15.85 -2.80 -15.85
C VAL A 91 17.36 -2.64 -15.82
N ILE A 92 18.02 -3.01 -16.92
CA ILE A 92 19.47 -3.19 -16.96
C ILE A 92 20.20 -1.86 -17.05
N GLU A 93 19.66 -0.94 -17.86
CA GLU A 93 20.23 0.38 -18.10
C GLU A 93 20.22 1.23 -16.83
N SER A 94 19.06 1.31 -16.16
CA SER A 94 18.91 2.05 -14.90
C SER A 94 19.41 1.28 -13.67
N LYS A 95 19.66 -0.04 -13.79
CA LYS A 95 20.01 -0.95 -12.70
C LYS A 95 18.98 -0.99 -11.57
N ARG A 96 17.69 -0.78 -11.89
CA ARG A 96 16.60 -0.66 -10.90
C ARG A 96 15.52 -1.72 -11.12
N PHE A 97 14.79 -2.00 -10.04
CA PHE A 97 13.60 -2.83 -10.12
C PHE A 97 12.39 -1.96 -10.45
N VAL A 98 11.66 -2.34 -11.49
CA VAL A 98 10.41 -1.72 -11.92
C VAL A 98 9.28 -2.74 -11.80
N ARG A 99 8.08 -2.26 -11.52
CA ARG A 99 6.86 -3.08 -11.53
C ARG A 99 6.00 -2.60 -12.70
N SER A 100 5.50 -3.53 -13.51
CA SER A 100 4.62 -3.18 -14.62
C SER A 100 3.73 -4.37 -15.00
N LYS A 101 2.53 -4.08 -15.51
CA LYS A 101 1.63 -5.06 -16.13
C LYS A 101 1.97 -5.26 -17.60
N ASP A 102 2.40 -4.18 -18.28
CA ASP A 102 2.72 -4.13 -19.70
C ASP A 102 4.17 -4.54 -19.96
N VAL A 103 4.39 -5.86 -19.96
CA VAL A 103 5.70 -6.45 -20.16
C VAL A 103 5.64 -7.50 -21.28
N LEU A 104 6.48 -7.31 -22.29
CA LEU A 104 6.68 -8.28 -23.37
C LEU A 104 7.81 -9.24 -22.99
N PHE A 105 7.56 -10.55 -23.00
CA PHE A 105 8.52 -11.57 -22.58
C PHE A 105 9.11 -12.34 -23.77
N HIS A 106 10.42 -12.54 -23.74
CA HIS A 106 11.14 -13.47 -24.61
C HIS A 106 11.72 -14.59 -23.75
N GLU A 107 10.89 -15.61 -23.50
CA GLU A 107 11.16 -16.71 -22.57
C GLU A 107 12.13 -17.76 -23.12
N ASP A 108 12.51 -17.62 -24.39
CA ASP A 108 13.53 -18.38 -25.11
C ASP A 108 14.94 -17.77 -24.96
N LYS A 109 15.03 -16.50 -24.57
CA LYS A 109 16.29 -15.76 -24.47
C LYS A 109 16.74 -15.64 -23.02
N PHE A 110 17.98 -16.08 -22.79
CA PHE A 110 18.67 -15.99 -21.51
C PHE A 110 20.11 -15.58 -21.76
N ARG A 111 20.72 -14.85 -20.81
CA ARG A 111 22.16 -14.50 -20.82
C ARG A 111 22.66 -13.52 -21.90
N ASP A 112 21.79 -12.81 -22.63
CA ASP A 112 22.22 -11.74 -23.57
C ASP A 112 22.65 -10.42 -22.87
N PHE A 113 23.27 -10.51 -21.69
CA PHE A 113 23.59 -9.36 -20.85
C PHE A 113 24.99 -9.48 -20.24
N GLN A 114 25.82 -8.44 -20.42
CA GLN A 114 27.02 -8.25 -19.60
C GLN A 114 26.61 -7.50 -18.33
N LEU A 115 26.41 -8.22 -17.23
CA LEU A 115 26.14 -7.60 -15.93
C LEU A 115 27.48 -7.20 -15.28
N PRO A 116 27.71 -5.92 -14.96
CA PRO A 116 28.95 -5.51 -14.29
C PRO A 116 29.01 -6.09 -12.87
N VAL A 117 30.14 -6.73 -12.54
CA VAL A 117 30.45 -7.24 -11.20
C VAL A 117 30.94 -6.05 -10.37
N SER A 118 30.05 -5.42 -9.61
CA SER A 118 30.41 -4.40 -8.64
C SER A 118 29.58 -4.57 -7.37
N TYR A 119 30.27 -4.66 -6.23
CA TYR A 119 29.72 -4.56 -4.89
C TYR A 119 29.62 -3.06 -4.55
N HIS A 120 28.46 -2.47 -4.78
CA HIS A 120 28.10 -1.18 -4.18
C HIS A 120 26.85 -1.36 -3.33
N GLN A 121 26.86 -0.69 -2.17
CA GLN A 121 25.73 -0.58 -1.26
C GLN A 121 24.53 -0.02 -2.02
N PHE A 122 23.39 -0.68 -1.88
CA PHE A 122 22.16 -0.25 -2.52
C PHE A 122 21.58 0.93 -1.75
N GLU A 123 21.45 2.07 -2.42
CA GLU A 123 20.41 3.05 -2.10
C GLU A 123 19.11 2.55 -2.74
N ASP A 124 18.10 2.25 -1.92
CA ASP A 124 16.73 2.05 -2.39
C ASP A 124 16.19 3.38 -2.89
N VAL A 125 16.46 3.69 -4.16
CA VAL A 125 15.81 4.81 -4.85
C VAL A 125 14.54 4.25 -5.49
N ASP A 126 13.38 4.66 -4.99
CA ASP A 126 12.05 4.38 -5.54
C ASP A 126 11.92 5.16 -6.87
N ASP A 127 11.94 4.46 -8.02
CA ASP A 127 11.64 5.10 -9.31
C ASP A 127 10.16 4.82 -9.53
N HIS A 128 9.39 5.88 -9.33
CA HIS A 128 8.01 5.96 -9.75
C HIS A 128 7.97 5.86 -11.28
N ILE A 129 7.63 4.68 -11.79
CA ILE A 129 6.83 4.56 -13.00
C ILE A 129 5.47 4.06 -12.52
N ASP A 130 4.52 4.99 -12.58
CA ASP A 130 3.07 4.88 -12.55
C ASP A 130 2.50 3.54 -12.05
N ARG A 131 2.11 3.53 -10.76
CA ARG A 131 1.01 2.68 -10.32
C ARG A 131 -0.27 3.32 -10.82
N GLU A 132 -0.68 2.94 -12.03
CA GLU A 132 -2.10 2.88 -12.33
C GLU A 132 -2.68 1.77 -11.45
N ASP A 133 -3.27 2.20 -10.35
CA ASP A 133 -4.20 1.43 -9.55
C ASP A 133 -5.39 1.09 -10.48
N GLU A 134 -5.52 -0.19 -10.83
CA GLU A 134 -6.79 -0.74 -11.31
C GLU A 134 -7.67 -0.97 -10.09
N ASP A 135 -8.41 0.07 -9.72
CA ASP A 135 -9.85 -0.10 -9.50
C ASP A 135 -10.53 0.20 -10.85
N GLU A 136 -11.21 -0.79 -11.42
CA GLU A 136 -12.64 -0.66 -11.77
C GLU A 136 -13.12 -1.87 -12.60
N MET A 137 -14.09 -2.57 -12.01
CA MET A 137 -15.17 -3.24 -12.73
C MET A 137 -15.95 -2.19 -13.51
N HIS A 138 -16.18 -2.40 -14.82
CA HIS A 138 -17.54 -2.51 -15.37
C HIS A 138 -17.57 -2.67 -16.90
N ASN A 139 -18.23 -3.72 -17.39
CA ASN A 139 -19.56 -3.67 -18.06
C ASN A 139 -19.78 -4.87 -18.97
N ASP A 140 -20.95 -5.48 -18.82
CA ASP A 140 -21.53 -6.37 -19.81
C ASP A 140 -22.47 -5.57 -20.74
N VAL A 141 -22.88 -6.22 -21.83
CA VAL A 141 -23.81 -5.83 -22.90
C VAL A 141 -23.18 -5.07 -24.10
N ARG A 142 -22.93 -5.79 -25.21
CA ARG A 142 -23.82 -5.82 -26.40
C ARG A 142 -23.23 -6.63 -27.57
N ASN A 143 -24.08 -7.53 -28.09
CA ASN A 143 -24.33 -7.96 -29.48
C ASN A 143 -23.19 -8.32 -30.45
N GLU A 144 -23.28 -9.56 -30.95
CA GLU A 144 -22.85 -10.07 -32.27
C GLU A 144 -23.43 -9.28 -33.48
N PRO A 145 -23.10 -9.58 -34.77
CA PRO A 145 -22.16 -10.56 -35.36
C PRO A 145 -21.28 -10.00 -36.51
N LEU A 146 -20.31 -10.78 -37.02
CA LEU A 146 -20.17 -11.21 -38.44
C LEU A 146 -18.73 -11.65 -38.79
N GLU A 147 -18.59 -12.94 -39.11
CA GLU A 147 -17.58 -13.58 -39.97
C GLU A 147 -17.70 -13.11 -41.45
N PRO A 148 -16.86 -13.54 -42.45
CA PRO A 148 -15.94 -14.70 -42.51
C PRO A 148 -14.58 -14.52 -43.27
N ALA A 149 -13.83 -15.65 -43.31
CA ALA A 149 -12.99 -16.19 -44.42
C ALA A 149 -11.58 -15.59 -44.65
N ILE A 150 -10.49 -16.33 -44.91
CA ILE A 150 -10.22 -17.73 -45.37
C ILE A 150 -8.70 -18.03 -45.14
N PRO A 151 -8.24 -19.30 -45.20
CA PRO A 151 -7.02 -19.82 -44.56
C PRO A 151 -5.86 -20.11 -45.53
N VAL A 152 -4.67 -20.36 -44.99
CA VAL A 152 -3.61 -21.12 -45.68
C VAL A 152 -2.91 -22.07 -44.70
N GLU A 153 -3.03 -23.36 -44.99
CA GLU A 153 -2.34 -24.51 -44.41
C GLU A 153 -0.98 -24.79 -45.12
N ILE A 154 -0.29 -25.87 -44.66
CA ILE A 154 0.69 -26.73 -45.38
C ILE A 154 2.17 -26.27 -45.28
N GLU A 155 3.20 -27.07 -44.89
CA GLU A 155 3.37 -28.49 -44.57
C GLU A 155 4.71 -28.76 -43.83
N ASN A 156 4.66 -29.81 -43.01
CA ASN A 156 5.63 -30.83 -42.59
C ASN A 156 7.04 -30.90 -43.21
N GLN A 157 8.03 -31.30 -42.39
CA GLN A 157 8.84 -32.50 -42.65
C GLN A 157 9.24 -33.23 -41.35
N GLU A 158 8.84 -34.50 -41.26
CA GLU A 158 9.25 -35.49 -40.27
C GLU A 158 10.55 -36.20 -40.68
N HIS A 159 11.31 -36.70 -39.70
CA HIS A 159 12.19 -37.87 -39.86
C HIS A 159 12.00 -38.82 -38.67
N THR A 160 11.64 -40.06 -38.97
CA THR A 160 11.39 -41.20 -38.07
C THR A 160 12.56 -42.22 -38.15
N PRO A 161 12.51 -43.42 -37.52
CA PRO A 161 13.32 -43.80 -36.35
C PRO A 161 14.22 -45.04 -36.63
N PRO A 162 14.74 -45.73 -35.59
CA PRO A 162 14.58 -47.18 -35.64
C PRO A 162 14.02 -47.81 -34.36
N VAL A 163 13.30 -48.90 -34.62
CA VAL A 163 12.45 -49.72 -33.75
C VAL A 163 13.25 -50.81 -33.03
N GLY A 164 12.89 -51.09 -31.77
CA GLY A 164 13.31 -52.26 -31.00
C GLY A 164 12.33 -52.55 -29.85
N VAL A 165 11.65 -53.70 -29.91
CA VAL A 165 10.40 -54.11 -29.23
C VAL A 165 10.45 -54.28 -27.69
N THR A 166 9.29 -53.96 -27.10
CA THR A 166 8.72 -54.02 -25.73
C THR A 166 8.90 -55.26 -24.83
N GLN A 167 9.01 -55.00 -23.52
CA GLN A 167 8.16 -55.57 -22.44
C GLN A 167 7.75 -54.48 -21.42
N PRO A 168 6.62 -54.61 -20.70
CA PRO A 168 5.93 -53.48 -20.08
C PRO A 168 6.18 -53.34 -18.57
N GLY A 169 6.38 -52.09 -18.12
CA GLY A 169 6.09 -51.68 -16.73
C GLY A 169 7.30 -51.36 -15.84
N THR A 170 8.05 -50.31 -16.18
CA THR A 170 8.67 -49.34 -15.24
C THR A 170 9.19 -48.17 -16.07
N THR A 171 8.86 -46.93 -15.72
CA THR A 171 9.31 -45.76 -16.48
C THR A 171 10.80 -45.50 -16.22
N TYR A 172 11.53 -44.96 -17.19
CA TYR A 172 12.94 -44.55 -17.03
C TYR A 172 13.17 -43.69 -15.77
N GLU A 173 12.18 -42.87 -15.44
CA GLU A 173 12.15 -42.00 -14.26
C GLU A 173 12.14 -42.77 -12.93
N GLU A 174 11.48 -43.92 -12.83
CA GLU A 174 11.44 -44.71 -11.59
C GLU A 174 12.78 -45.40 -11.30
N ASN A 175 13.46 -45.88 -12.35
CA ASN A 175 14.79 -46.46 -12.24
C ASN A 175 15.84 -45.38 -11.92
N PHE A 176 15.70 -44.18 -12.48
CA PHE A 176 16.55 -43.03 -12.18
C PHE A 176 16.39 -42.57 -10.73
N MET A 177 15.16 -42.45 -10.22
CA MET A 177 14.89 -42.01 -8.85
C MET A 177 15.38 -43.00 -7.78
N ARG A 178 15.31 -44.32 -8.06
CA ARG A 178 15.91 -45.35 -7.17
C ARG A 178 17.43 -45.30 -7.16
N GLN A 179 18.08 -45.05 -8.30
CA GLN A 179 19.54 -44.90 -8.36
C GLN A 179 20.01 -43.67 -7.58
N VAL A 180 19.32 -42.53 -7.73
CA VAL A 180 19.65 -41.27 -7.05
C VAL A 180 19.47 -41.38 -5.52
N ALA A 181 18.48 -42.12 -5.02
CA ALA A 181 18.25 -42.32 -3.58
C ALA A 181 19.34 -43.15 -2.87
N SER A 182 20.16 -43.89 -3.62
CA SER A 182 21.22 -44.78 -3.08
C SER A 182 22.63 -44.16 -3.08
N ILE A 183 22.81 -42.98 -3.69
CA ILE A 183 24.11 -42.33 -3.84
C ILE A 183 24.26 -41.22 -2.79
N GLY A 184 24.73 -41.61 -1.60
CA GLY A 184 25.31 -40.65 -0.65
C GLY A 184 25.23 -41.07 0.83
N PRO A 185 26.31 -40.89 1.63
CA PRO A 185 26.29 -41.24 3.04
C PRO A 185 25.37 -40.31 3.82
N LYS A 186 24.58 -40.86 4.78
CA LYS A 186 23.79 -40.07 5.73
C LYS A 186 24.73 -39.21 6.58
N ARG A 187 24.80 -37.91 6.28
CA ARG A 187 25.61 -36.94 7.02
C ARG A 187 24.98 -36.71 8.40
N GLN A 188 25.71 -37.03 9.48
CA GLN A 188 25.36 -36.51 10.81
C GLN A 188 25.72 -35.02 10.87
N THR A 189 24.74 -34.18 11.19
CA THR A 189 24.94 -32.73 11.34
C THR A 189 25.42 -32.42 12.76
N LYS A 190 26.63 -31.86 12.90
CA LYS A 190 26.97 -31.02 14.06
C LYS A 190 26.85 -29.55 13.63
N PRO A 191 26.19 -28.68 14.42
CA PRO A 191 26.09 -27.27 14.09
C PRO A 191 27.47 -26.58 14.19
N PRO A 192 27.78 -25.63 13.30
CA PRO A 192 29.06 -24.91 13.29
C PRO A 192 29.14 -23.92 14.46
N GLU A 193 30.33 -23.83 15.05
CA GLU A 193 30.65 -23.09 16.30
C GLU A 193 30.38 -21.56 16.22
N ARG A 194 30.21 -21.01 15.01
CA ARG A 194 29.85 -19.59 14.81
C ARG A 194 28.38 -19.25 15.11
N LEU A 195 27.51 -20.25 15.31
CA LEU A 195 26.10 -20.05 15.68
C LEU A 195 25.90 -19.79 17.18
N LEU A 196 26.96 -19.71 17.98
CA LEU A 196 26.87 -19.39 19.41
C LEU A 196 26.72 -17.89 19.70
N HIS A 197 26.81 -17.02 18.69
CA HIS A 197 26.57 -15.59 18.84
C HIS A 197 25.57 -15.08 17.81
N ASP A 198 24.33 -15.54 17.92
CA ASP A 198 23.18 -14.99 17.21
C ASP A 198 22.14 -14.40 18.19
N GLU A 199 22.61 -13.76 19.26
CA GLU A 199 21.75 -12.95 20.13
C GLU A 199 21.54 -11.51 19.63
N CYS A 200 22.15 -11.11 18.51
CA CYS A 200 22.08 -9.74 18.04
C CYS A 200 21.60 -9.67 16.59
N ASN A 201 20.28 -9.83 16.38
CA ASN A 201 19.48 -9.18 15.33
C ASN A 201 18.02 -9.68 15.24
N VAL A 202 17.61 -10.68 16.04
CA VAL A 202 16.20 -11.10 16.18
C VAL A 202 15.43 -10.26 17.22
N ALA A 203 16.14 -9.45 18.03
CA ALA A 203 15.57 -8.70 19.14
C ALA A 203 14.82 -7.39 18.74
N THR A 204 14.96 -6.90 17.51
CA THR A 204 14.39 -5.58 17.13
C THR A 204 13.00 -5.68 16.50
N SER A 205 12.61 -6.85 15.96
CA SER A 205 11.25 -7.10 15.45
C SER A 205 10.34 -7.85 16.44
N LEU A 206 10.92 -8.46 17.48
CA LEU A 206 10.18 -9.12 18.58
C LEU A 206 9.86 -8.22 19.78
N LYS A 207 10.23 -6.94 19.74
CA LYS A 207 9.57 -5.94 20.58
C LYS A 207 8.25 -5.54 19.92
N ALA A 208 7.30 -6.48 19.83
CA ALA A 208 5.92 -6.05 20.05
C ALA A 208 5.98 -5.26 21.37
N ASP A 209 5.59 -3.99 21.35
CA ASP A 209 5.55 -3.13 22.53
C ASP A 209 4.77 -3.90 23.63
N ARG A 210 5.46 -4.64 24.52
CA ARG A 210 4.82 -5.40 25.62
C ARG A 210 4.03 -4.49 26.58
N ASP A 211 4.17 -3.18 26.40
CA ASP A 211 3.50 -2.11 27.11
C ASP A 211 2.17 -1.68 26.48
N GLU A 212 1.85 -2.09 25.25
CA GLU A 212 0.64 -1.68 24.52
C GLU A 212 -0.45 -2.75 24.61
N PRO A 213 -1.57 -2.48 25.29
CA PRO A 213 -2.67 -3.42 25.41
C PRO A 213 -3.36 -3.62 24.05
N LYS A 214 -3.83 -4.84 23.80
CA LYS A 214 -4.60 -5.16 22.57
C LYS A 214 -6.10 -4.98 22.77
N TYR A 215 -6.57 -5.18 24.00
CA TYR A 215 -7.97 -5.11 24.39
C TYR A 215 -8.17 -4.05 25.47
N VAL A 216 -9.37 -3.48 25.57
CA VAL A 216 -9.70 -2.49 26.60
C VAL A 216 -9.56 -3.10 27.99
N THR A 217 -9.97 -4.36 28.15
CA THR A 217 -9.81 -5.13 29.39
C THR A 217 -8.36 -5.19 29.86
N ASP A 218 -7.41 -5.47 28.96
CA ASP A 218 -5.97 -5.45 29.27
C ASP A 218 -5.50 -4.05 29.68
N ALA A 219 -6.00 -3.03 28.99
CA ALA A 219 -5.66 -1.64 29.26
C ALA A 219 -6.12 -1.21 30.66
N LEU A 220 -7.32 -1.64 31.09
CA LEU A 220 -7.94 -1.27 32.35
C LEU A 220 -7.48 -2.12 33.56
N ASN A 221 -7.01 -3.35 33.34
CA ASN A 221 -6.56 -4.24 34.40
C ASN A 221 -5.04 -4.19 34.66
N GLY A 222 -4.27 -3.52 33.81
CA GLY A 222 -2.81 -3.42 33.92
C GLY A 222 -2.32 -2.40 34.97
N THR A 223 -1.02 -2.45 35.29
CA THR A 223 -0.36 -1.52 36.23
C THR A 223 -0.42 -0.05 35.79
N LYS A 224 -0.62 0.18 34.49
CA LYS A 224 -0.72 1.51 33.85
C LYS A 224 -2.17 1.92 33.57
N SER A 225 -3.15 1.24 34.16
CA SER A 225 -4.58 1.41 33.85
C SER A 225 -5.09 2.83 34.02
N ALA A 226 -4.68 3.54 35.07
CA ALA A 226 -5.08 4.93 35.27
C ALA A 226 -4.71 5.84 34.08
N LYS A 227 -3.54 5.63 33.48
CA LYS A 227 -3.07 6.41 32.32
C LYS A 227 -3.83 6.04 31.05
N TRP A 228 -4.13 4.76 30.85
CA TRP A 228 -4.94 4.32 29.72
C TRP A 228 -6.41 4.78 29.82
N LYS A 229 -6.99 4.75 31.03
CA LYS A 229 -8.33 5.28 31.29
C LYS A 229 -8.40 6.77 30.97
N GLN A 230 -7.42 7.55 31.40
CA GLN A 230 -7.34 8.97 31.05
C GLN A 230 -7.24 9.17 29.53
N ALA A 231 -6.48 8.34 28.81
CA ALA A 231 -6.36 8.43 27.37
C ALA A 231 -7.67 8.06 26.63
N LEU A 232 -8.39 7.05 27.13
CA LEU A 232 -9.70 6.64 26.64
C LEU A 232 -10.73 7.76 26.83
N GLU A 233 -10.83 8.30 28.04
CA GLU A 233 -11.74 9.42 28.36
C GLU A 233 -11.42 10.66 27.53
N ALA A 234 -10.13 10.99 27.35
CA ALA A 234 -9.73 12.14 26.53
C ALA A 234 -10.17 12.01 25.07
N GLU A 235 -10.00 10.83 24.46
CA GLU A 235 -10.46 10.57 23.09
C GLU A 235 -12.00 10.58 23.03
N TYR A 236 -12.67 9.87 23.93
CA TYR A 236 -14.14 9.83 23.98
C TYR A 236 -14.76 11.22 24.13
N ASN A 237 -14.24 12.04 25.04
CA ASN A 237 -14.69 13.42 25.24
C ASN A 237 -14.47 14.28 23.98
N SER A 238 -13.41 14.03 23.21
CA SER A 238 -13.20 14.73 21.94
C SER A 238 -14.27 14.37 20.91
N LEU A 239 -14.66 13.10 20.84
CA LEU A 239 -15.70 12.62 19.94
C LEU A 239 -17.08 13.19 20.30
N VAL A 240 -17.42 13.19 21.58
CA VAL A 240 -18.67 13.80 22.09
C VAL A 240 -18.69 15.30 21.83
N LYS A 241 -17.58 16.00 22.08
CA LYS A 241 -17.46 17.44 21.83
C LYS A 241 -17.63 17.81 20.36
N CYS A 242 -17.18 16.96 19.45
CA CYS A 242 -17.34 17.13 18.01
C CYS A 242 -18.71 16.65 17.49
N GLU A 243 -19.63 16.27 18.40
CA GLU A 243 -20.95 15.72 18.07
C GLU A 243 -20.84 14.61 17.01
N THR A 244 -19.90 13.69 17.21
CA THR A 244 -19.50 12.72 16.17
C THR A 244 -20.64 11.79 15.76
N TRP A 245 -21.57 11.48 16.67
CA TRP A 245 -22.70 10.59 16.42
C TRP A 245 -23.92 10.95 17.28
N ASP A 246 -25.08 10.44 16.86
CA ASP A 246 -26.30 10.39 17.67
C ASP A 246 -26.57 8.93 18.06
N LEU A 247 -27.06 8.70 19.28
CA LEU A 247 -27.41 7.36 19.76
C LEU A 247 -28.84 7.02 19.33
N VAL A 248 -28.99 5.96 18.55
CA VAL A 248 -30.28 5.56 17.96
C VAL A 248 -30.51 4.05 18.08
N PRO A 249 -31.77 3.57 18.08
CA PRO A 249 -32.03 2.14 18.00
C PRO A 249 -31.44 1.58 16.69
N PRO A 250 -30.93 0.33 16.71
CA PRO A 250 -30.35 -0.30 15.53
C PRO A 250 -31.41 -0.40 14.42
N PRO A 251 -31.12 0.04 13.18
CA PRO A 251 -32.05 -0.12 12.07
C PRO A 251 -32.16 -1.60 11.68
N ASP A 252 -33.35 -2.04 11.27
CA ASP A 252 -33.61 -3.45 10.94
C ASP A 252 -32.73 -3.99 9.79
N ASP A 253 -32.37 -3.11 8.83
CA ASP A 253 -31.67 -3.49 7.58
C ASP A 253 -30.25 -2.91 7.46
N ALA A 254 -29.73 -2.21 8.47
CA ALA A 254 -28.43 -1.53 8.37
C ALA A 254 -27.26 -2.43 8.77
N CYS A 255 -26.16 -2.37 8.01
CA CYS A 255 -24.90 -2.98 8.42
C CYS A 255 -24.26 -2.13 9.53
N ILE A 256 -24.17 -2.69 10.72
CA ILE A 256 -23.53 -2.01 11.86
C ILE A 256 -22.02 -2.28 11.79
N VAL A 257 -21.24 -1.21 11.67
CA VAL A 257 -19.77 -1.27 11.66
C VAL A 257 -19.26 -1.46 13.09
N GLY A 258 -18.37 -2.41 13.31
CA GLY A 258 -17.76 -2.61 14.63
C GLY A 258 -16.88 -1.43 15.05
N SER A 259 -16.67 -1.27 16.36
CA SER A 259 -15.74 -0.28 16.89
C SER A 259 -14.52 -0.94 17.55
N LYS A 260 -13.37 -0.27 17.54
CA LYS A 260 -12.14 -0.78 18.17
C LYS A 260 -11.26 0.31 18.72
N TRP A 261 -10.73 0.09 19.91
CA TRP A 261 -9.71 0.94 20.51
C TRP A 261 -8.30 0.54 20.06
N VAL A 262 -7.52 1.53 19.64
CA VAL A 262 -6.10 1.38 19.31
C VAL A 262 -5.26 2.15 20.32
N PHE A 263 -4.38 1.44 21.01
CA PHE A 263 -3.51 1.97 22.04
C PHE A 263 -2.09 2.18 21.53
N LYS A 264 -1.48 3.32 21.86
CA LYS A 264 -0.10 3.63 21.52
C LYS A 264 0.60 4.38 22.66
N VAL A 265 1.81 3.95 23.00
CA VAL A 265 2.71 4.69 23.88
C VAL A 265 3.58 5.59 23.03
N LYS A 266 3.45 6.91 23.19
CA LYS A 266 4.36 7.89 22.57
C LYS A 266 5.56 8.06 23.47
N ARG A 267 6.76 7.98 22.87
CA ARG A 267 8.04 8.13 23.57
C ARG A 267 8.80 9.31 22.98
N LYS A 268 9.55 10.01 23.83
CA LYS A 268 10.46 11.09 23.42
C LYS A 268 11.71 10.50 22.75
N ALA A 269 12.51 11.36 22.12
CA ALA A 269 13.77 10.96 21.47
C ALA A 269 14.76 10.28 22.44
N ASN A 270 14.70 10.61 23.74
CA ASN A 270 15.50 9.98 24.80
C ASN A 270 14.96 8.60 25.26
N GLY A 271 13.86 8.11 24.68
CA GLY A 271 13.23 6.82 25.03
C GLY A 271 12.24 6.87 26.20
N GLU A 272 12.14 7.99 26.91
CA GLU A 272 11.16 8.17 27.99
C GLU A 272 9.73 8.22 27.45
N VAL A 273 8.77 7.75 28.26
CA VAL A 273 7.36 7.83 27.89
C VAL A 273 6.90 9.29 27.92
N ASP A 274 6.46 9.77 26.77
CA ASP A 274 5.87 11.10 26.60
C ASP A 274 4.40 11.09 27.05
N ARG A 275 3.59 10.23 26.42
CA ARG A 275 2.17 10.10 26.71
C ARG A 275 1.58 8.76 26.26
N TYR A 276 0.44 8.42 26.85
CA TYR A 276 -0.40 7.32 26.43
C TYR A 276 -1.48 7.86 25.51
N LYS A 277 -1.72 7.20 24.38
CA LYS A 277 -2.70 7.63 23.38
C LYS A 277 -3.64 6.47 23.06
N ALA A 278 -4.94 6.69 23.24
CA ALA A 278 -5.98 5.82 22.72
C ALA A 278 -6.61 6.49 21.50
N ARG A 279 -7.10 5.71 20.54
CA ARG A 279 -7.92 6.17 19.42
C ARG A 279 -9.08 5.23 19.23
N LEU A 280 -10.26 5.79 19.00
CA LEU A 280 -11.40 5.00 18.55
C LEU A 280 -11.34 4.88 17.02
N VAL A 281 -11.48 3.65 16.53
CA VAL A 281 -11.37 3.31 15.12
C VAL A 281 -12.58 2.48 14.73
N ALA A 282 -13.32 2.90 13.70
CA ALA A 282 -14.34 2.08 13.07
C ALA A 282 -13.70 0.93 12.29
N GLN A 283 -14.34 -0.22 12.31
CA GLN A 283 -13.92 -1.40 11.54
C GLN A 283 -14.35 -1.27 10.07
N GLY A 284 -13.91 -0.23 9.37
CA GLY A 284 -14.40 0.08 8.02
C GLY A 284 -14.10 -0.96 6.94
N TYR A 285 -13.37 -2.04 7.25
CA TYR A 285 -13.29 -3.20 6.36
C TYR A 285 -14.64 -3.92 6.20
N SER A 286 -15.59 -3.74 7.12
CA SER A 286 -16.95 -4.27 7.02
C SER A 286 -17.88 -3.40 6.19
N GLN A 287 -17.44 -2.21 5.73
CA GLN A 287 -18.26 -1.31 4.91
C GLN A 287 -18.46 -1.85 3.49
N THR A 288 -19.65 -1.61 2.96
CA THR A 288 -20.10 -2.03 1.64
C THR A 288 -20.15 -0.85 0.67
N TYR A 289 -19.50 -1.02 -0.49
CA TYR A 289 -19.54 -0.04 -1.58
C TYR A 289 -20.97 0.13 -2.13
N GLY A 290 -21.37 1.38 -2.40
CA GLY A 290 -22.71 1.75 -2.87
C GLY A 290 -23.77 1.80 -1.76
N VAL A 291 -23.40 1.50 -0.51
CA VAL A 291 -24.28 1.62 0.67
C VAL A 291 -23.65 2.56 1.69
N ASP A 292 -22.43 2.25 2.14
CA ASP A 292 -21.74 3.03 3.17
C ASP A 292 -20.82 4.10 2.58
N TYR A 293 -20.44 3.95 1.30
CA TYR A 293 -19.59 4.88 0.57
C TYR A 293 -19.67 4.64 -0.95
N GLU A 294 -19.46 5.71 -1.73
CA GLU A 294 -19.31 5.66 -3.19
C GLU A 294 -17.90 6.06 -3.64
N GLU A 295 -17.26 7.03 -2.97
CA GLU A 295 -15.92 7.49 -3.31
C GLU A 295 -15.04 7.62 -2.08
N VAL A 296 -13.79 7.16 -2.19
CA VAL A 296 -12.82 7.16 -1.07
C VAL A 296 -11.55 7.95 -1.37
N PHE A 297 -11.37 8.36 -2.62
CA PHE A 297 -10.14 9.01 -3.05
C PHE A 297 -9.97 10.38 -2.38
N ALA A 298 -8.78 10.59 -1.80
CA ALA A 298 -8.33 11.84 -1.22
C ALA A 298 -6.91 12.12 -1.72
N PRO A 299 -6.64 13.28 -2.34
CA PRO A 299 -5.32 13.61 -2.81
C PRO A 299 -4.35 13.86 -1.65
N VAL A 300 -3.08 13.57 -1.88
CA VAL A 300 -1.98 13.82 -0.93
C VAL A 300 -0.90 14.64 -1.64
N ALA A 301 -0.33 15.63 -0.95
CA ALA A 301 0.74 16.46 -1.52
C ALA A 301 1.91 15.59 -1.99
N ARG A 302 2.34 15.81 -3.24
CA ARG A 302 3.46 15.09 -3.81
C ARG A 302 4.76 15.51 -3.12
N TYR A 303 5.66 14.55 -2.89
CA TYR A 303 6.98 14.88 -2.34
C TYR A 303 7.77 15.84 -3.24
N SER A 304 7.59 15.77 -4.57
CA SER A 304 8.18 16.73 -5.50
C SER A 304 7.71 18.15 -5.22
N SER A 305 6.41 18.35 -4.96
CA SER A 305 5.81 19.64 -4.59
C SER A 305 6.36 20.16 -3.26
N ILE A 306 6.38 19.31 -2.23
CA ILE A 306 6.92 19.69 -0.91
C ILE A 306 8.40 20.06 -1.02
N ARG A 307 9.23 19.23 -1.68
CA ARG A 307 10.66 19.51 -1.87
C ARG A 307 10.90 20.79 -2.68
N THR A 308 10.09 21.01 -3.72
CA THR A 308 10.17 22.25 -4.52
C THR A 308 9.82 23.47 -3.67
N LEU A 309 8.78 23.37 -2.84
CA LEU A 309 8.38 24.45 -1.94
C LEU A 309 9.46 24.78 -0.92
N LEU A 310 10.10 23.77 -0.32
CA LEU A 310 11.25 23.95 0.59
C LEU A 310 12.45 24.56 -0.14
N ALA A 311 12.74 24.14 -1.37
CA ALA A 311 13.83 24.68 -2.17
C ALA A 311 13.58 26.16 -2.55
N LEU A 312 12.35 26.51 -2.92
CA LEU A 312 11.93 27.89 -3.18
C LEU A 312 12.05 28.75 -1.92
N ALA A 313 11.63 28.21 -0.78
CA ALA A 313 11.75 28.92 0.49
C ALA A 313 13.21 29.23 0.84
N ASN A 314 14.11 28.26 0.66
CA ASN A 314 15.54 28.48 0.86
C ASN A 314 16.15 29.45 -0.18
N ALA A 315 15.72 29.39 -1.44
CA ALA A 315 16.26 30.23 -2.51
C ALA A 315 15.80 31.70 -2.44
N HIS A 316 14.61 31.94 -1.90
CA HIS A 316 13.96 33.26 -1.86
C HIS A 316 13.78 33.81 -0.44
N ASP A 317 14.41 33.19 0.56
CA ASP A 317 14.33 33.57 1.98
C ASP A 317 12.86 33.70 2.45
N LEU A 318 12.08 32.65 2.18
CA LEU A 318 10.67 32.57 2.59
C LEU A 318 10.53 31.91 3.95
N GLU A 319 9.53 32.35 4.70
CA GLU A 319 9.20 31.83 6.01
C GLU A 319 8.40 30.54 5.90
N ILE A 320 8.82 29.50 6.63
CA ILE A 320 8.18 28.18 6.64
C ILE A 320 7.69 27.88 8.05
N HIS A 321 6.46 27.39 8.17
CA HIS A 321 5.99 26.77 9.40
C HIS A 321 5.40 25.38 9.14
N GLN A 322 5.14 24.64 10.22
CA GLN A 322 4.38 23.41 10.20
C GLN A 322 3.19 23.55 11.14
N MET A 323 2.04 23.08 10.69
CA MET A 323 0.80 23.04 11.44
C MET A 323 0.23 21.62 11.39
N ASP A 324 -0.30 21.15 12.52
CA ASP A 324 -1.01 19.89 12.65
C ASP A 324 -2.46 20.21 12.98
N VAL A 325 -3.41 19.65 12.22
CA VAL A 325 -4.83 19.81 12.51
C VAL A 325 -5.24 18.77 13.54
N THR A 326 -5.61 19.24 14.74
CA THR A 326 -6.19 18.37 15.75
C THR A 326 -7.52 17.82 15.28
N THR A 327 -7.72 16.51 15.46
CA THR A 327 -8.99 15.81 15.16
C THR A 327 -9.50 16.02 13.74
N ALA A 328 -8.58 16.06 12.75
CA ALA A 328 -8.88 16.31 11.33
C ALA A 328 -10.08 15.52 10.79
N PHE A 329 -10.12 14.19 10.96
CA PHE A 329 -11.24 13.38 10.46
C PHE A 329 -12.58 13.70 11.13
N LEU A 330 -12.60 14.14 12.39
CA LEU A 330 -13.86 14.50 13.08
C LEU A 330 -14.51 15.77 12.51
N ASN A 331 -13.77 16.55 11.71
CA ASN A 331 -14.31 17.70 11.00
C ASN A 331 -14.94 17.33 9.63
N GLY A 332 -14.70 16.11 9.15
CA GLY A 332 -15.32 15.60 7.92
C GLY A 332 -16.78 15.24 8.14
N SER A 333 -17.70 15.79 7.34
CA SER A 333 -19.10 15.35 7.33
C SER A 333 -19.25 14.07 6.52
N LEU A 334 -20.14 13.17 6.96
CA LEU A 334 -20.49 11.98 6.20
C LEU A 334 -21.66 12.27 5.25
N GLU A 335 -21.57 11.76 4.03
CA GLU A 335 -22.66 11.82 3.03
C GLU A 335 -23.67 10.67 3.22
N HIS A 336 -23.20 9.53 3.72
CA HIS A 336 -23.98 8.31 3.92
C HIS A 336 -24.26 8.09 5.40
N ASP A 337 -25.42 7.50 5.70
CA ASP A 337 -25.79 7.09 7.05
C ASP A 337 -25.00 5.84 7.46
N ILE A 338 -23.99 6.01 8.32
CA ILE A 338 -23.18 4.92 8.85
C ILE A 338 -23.52 4.69 10.31
N TYR A 339 -23.79 3.43 10.65
CA TYR A 339 -24.07 3.00 12.01
C TYR A 339 -22.86 2.25 12.55
N MET A 340 -22.43 2.60 13.76
CA MET A 340 -21.30 1.98 14.44
C MET A 340 -21.73 1.44 15.81
N GLU A 341 -21.19 0.30 16.21
CA GLU A 341 -21.32 -0.20 17.59
C GLU A 341 -20.80 0.82 18.61
N GLN A 342 -21.42 0.88 19.78
CA GLN A 342 -20.93 1.73 20.86
C GLN A 342 -19.50 1.33 21.26
N PRO A 343 -18.62 2.30 21.57
CA PRO A 343 -17.25 2.02 21.98
C PRO A 343 -17.21 1.18 23.27
N GLU A 344 -16.42 0.10 23.26
CA GLU A 344 -16.18 -0.73 24.43
C GLU A 344 -15.72 0.13 25.61
N GLY A 345 -16.37 -0.04 26.77
CA GLY A 345 -16.13 0.74 27.99
C GLY A 345 -16.90 2.06 28.10
N PHE A 346 -17.65 2.46 27.06
CA PHE A 346 -18.45 3.69 27.01
C PHE A 346 -19.87 3.46 26.48
N VAL A 347 -20.41 2.25 26.69
CA VAL A 347 -21.80 1.90 26.35
C VAL A 347 -22.76 2.63 27.29
N ASP A 348 -23.81 3.24 26.74
CA ASP A 348 -24.84 3.93 27.53
C ASP A 348 -25.64 2.92 28.39
N PRO A 349 -25.67 3.08 29.72
CA PRO A 349 -26.39 2.15 30.60
C PRO A 349 -27.91 2.12 30.39
N ASN A 350 -28.51 3.21 29.92
CA ASN A 350 -29.94 3.30 29.67
C ASN A 350 -30.32 2.73 28.30
N CYS A 351 -29.38 2.75 27.36
CA CYS A 351 -29.57 2.35 25.97
C CYS A 351 -28.45 1.39 25.51
N PRO A 352 -28.31 0.20 26.12
CA PRO A 352 -27.20 -0.70 25.83
C PRO A 352 -27.22 -1.27 24.41
N ASP A 353 -28.42 -1.50 23.86
CA ASP A 353 -28.60 -2.09 22.52
C ASP A 353 -28.61 -1.04 21.39
N HIS A 354 -28.45 0.24 21.71
CA HIS A 354 -28.41 1.30 20.70
C HIS A 354 -27.06 1.34 19.98
N VAL A 355 -27.06 1.97 18.81
CA VAL A 355 -25.88 2.15 17.95
C VAL A 355 -25.61 3.63 17.70
N CYS A 356 -24.35 3.96 17.43
CA CYS A 356 -23.91 5.30 17.08
C CYS A 356 -24.19 5.56 15.60
N LYS A 357 -25.17 6.39 15.27
CA LYS A 357 -25.34 6.94 13.92
C LYS A 357 -24.32 8.05 13.71
N LEU A 358 -23.28 7.79 12.92
CA LEU A 358 -22.17 8.72 12.71
C LEU A 358 -22.63 9.93 11.89
N LYS A 359 -22.40 11.14 12.41
CA LYS A 359 -22.55 12.42 11.71
C LYS A 359 -21.23 12.88 11.10
N ARG A 360 -20.12 12.51 11.73
CA ARG A 360 -18.76 12.87 11.33
C ARG A 360 -17.94 11.64 11.00
N SER A 361 -16.98 11.80 10.11
CA SER A 361 -16.05 10.73 9.78
C SER A 361 -15.10 10.47 10.95
N ILE A 362 -14.72 9.21 11.15
CA ILE A 362 -13.79 8.80 12.22
C ILE A 362 -12.68 7.93 11.64
N TYR A 363 -11.62 7.68 12.41
CA TYR A 363 -10.57 6.78 11.95
C TYR A 363 -11.14 5.42 11.56
N GLY A 364 -10.60 4.84 10.48
CA GLY A 364 -10.92 3.48 10.07
C GLY A 364 -12.08 3.34 9.09
N LEU A 365 -12.94 4.35 8.92
CA LEU A 365 -13.86 4.37 7.77
C LEU A 365 -13.06 4.60 6.48
N LYS A 366 -13.54 4.03 5.38
CA LYS A 366 -12.84 4.07 4.08
C LYS A 366 -12.79 5.49 3.49
N GLN A 367 -13.82 6.30 3.71
CA GLN A 367 -13.94 7.64 3.15
C GLN A 367 -13.38 8.78 4.03
N SER A 368 -12.86 8.50 5.24
CA SER A 368 -12.53 9.56 6.20
C SER A 368 -11.51 10.57 5.69
N ALA A 369 -10.50 10.11 4.96
CA ALA A 369 -9.50 10.99 4.36
C ALA A 369 -10.14 11.94 3.32
N ARG A 370 -11.11 11.44 2.55
CA ARG A 370 -11.85 12.22 1.55
C ARG A 370 -12.75 13.25 2.21
N CYS A 371 -13.57 12.84 3.18
CA CYS A 371 -14.46 13.74 3.91
C CYS A 371 -13.67 14.91 4.52
N TRP A 372 -12.52 14.60 5.13
CA TRP A 372 -11.61 15.63 5.64
C TRP A 372 -11.06 16.55 4.53
N ASN A 373 -10.57 15.97 3.43
CA ASN A 373 -10.02 16.74 2.32
C ASN A 373 -11.05 17.72 1.72
N GLN A 374 -12.29 17.26 1.52
CA GLN A 374 -13.38 18.09 1.02
C GLN A 374 -13.73 19.23 1.99
N THR A 375 -13.84 18.95 3.29
CA THR A 375 -14.07 19.99 4.31
C THR A 375 -12.97 21.05 4.27
N LEU A 376 -11.71 20.62 4.25
CA LEU A 376 -10.56 21.52 4.23
C LEU A 376 -10.49 22.33 2.93
N ASP A 377 -10.70 21.69 1.78
CA ASP A 377 -10.70 22.35 0.47
C ASP A 377 -11.76 23.46 0.41
N ASN A 378 -13.00 23.14 0.79
CA ASN A 378 -14.10 24.10 0.85
C ASN A 378 -13.78 25.26 1.79
N PHE A 379 -13.18 24.99 2.94
CA PHE A 379 -12.74 26.01 3.88
C PHE A 379 -11.67 26.92 3.26
N LEU A 380 -10.63 26.36 2.64
CA LEU A 380 -9.53 27.13 2.05
C LEU A 380 -10.03 27.99 0.89
N ILE A 381 -10.83 27.44 -0.03
CA ILE A 381 -11.40 28.19 -1.16
C ILE A 381 -12.26 29.35 -0.64
N LYS A 382 -13.13 29.11 0.34
CA LYS A 382 -13.96 30.15 0.96
C LYS A 382 -13.13 31.26 1.62
N ASN A 383 -11.94 30.95 2.11
CA ASN A 383 -11.00 31.92 2.69
C ASN A 383 -10.06 32.59 1.67
N GLY A 384 -10.36 32.45 0.37
CA GLY A 384 -9.69 33.17 -0.71
C GLY A 384 -8.44 32.48 -1.26
N TYR A 385 -8.20 31.22 -0.90
CA TYR A 385 -7.16 30.41 -1.51
C TYR A 385 -7.58 29.89 -2.88
N ARG A 386 -6.61 29.74 -3.77
CA ARG A 386 -6.76 29.09 -5.07
C ARG A 386 -5.92 27.83 -5.10
N LYS A 387 -6.53 26.72 -5.53
CA LYS A 387 -5.82 25.45 -5.71
C LYS A 387 -4.86 25.55 -6.92
N SER A 388 -3.68 24.97 -6.79
CA SER A 388 -2.69 24.91 -7.85
C SER A 388 -3.08 23.87 -8.91
N ASN A 389 -2.78 24.16 -10.17
CA ASN A 389 -2.95 23.18 -11.27
C ASN A 389 -1.84 22.13 -11.28
N ALA A 390 -0.72 22.38 -10.60
CA ALA A 390 0.42 21.46 -10.57
C ALA A 390 0.25 20.34 -9.54
N ASP A 391 -0.48 20.61 -8.46
CA ASP A 391 -0.75 19.66 -7.37
C ASP A 391 -2.03 20.09 -6.64
N SER A 392 -2.98 19.16 -6.52
CA SER A 392 -4.30 19.38 -5.90
C SER A 392 -4.23 19.68 -4.40
N CYS A 393 -3.08 19.44 -3.76
CA CYS A 393 -2.85 19.71 -2.35
C CYS A 393 -2.03 20.99 -2.10
N LEU A 394 -1.73 21.75 -3.16
CA LEU A 394 -1.14 23.08 -3.05
C LEU A 394 -2.20 24.17 -3.19
N TYR A 395 -2.22 25.10 -2.25
CA TYR A 395 -3.13 26.24 -2.23
C TYR A 395 -2.33 27.53 -2.17
N VAL A 396 -2.70 28.54 -2.94
CA VAL A 396 -2.02 29.82 -3.00
C VAL A 396 -3.01 30.94 -2.74
N LYS A 397 -2.63 31.89 -1.90
CA LYS A 397 -3.33 33.15 -1.69
C LYS A 397 -2.33 34.29 -1.78
N SER A 398 -2.68 35.32 -2.53
CA SER A 398 -1.83 36.49 -2.74
C SER A 398 -2.61 37.77 -2.56
N VAL A 399 -2.00 38.78 -1.95
CA VAL A 399 -2.56 40.10 -1.71
C VAL A 399 -1.57 41.14 -2.23
N LYS A 400 -2.09 42.12 -2.98
CA LYS A 400 -1.30 43.29 -3.40
C LYS A 400 -1.37 44.33 -2.29
N GLN A 401 -0.23 44.68 -1.72
CA GLN A 401 -0.11 45.72 -0.70
C GLN A 401 -0.15 47.13 -1.33
N ASP A 402 -0.39 48.14 -0.49
CA ASP A 402 -0.48 49.56 -0.90
C ASP A 402 0.82 50.08 -1.54
N ASN A 403 1.96 49.54 -1.13
CA ASN A 403 3.28 49.84 -1.71
C ASN A 403 3.52 49.15 -3.07
N GLY A 404 2.54 48.40 -3.59
CA GLY A 404 2.63 47.64 -4.84
C GLY A 404 3.30 46.26 -4.73
N ARG A 405 3.87 45.89 -3.57
CA ARG A 405 4.45 44.56 -3.31
C ARG A 405 3.33 43.51 -3.25
N ILE A 406 3.63 42.31 -3.73
CA ILE A 406 2.74 41.16 -3.61
C ILE A 406 3.19 40.33 -2.42
N SER A 407 2.34 40.22 -1.40
CA SER A 407 2.47 39.23 -0.32
C SER A 407 1.71 37.97 -0.72
N PHE A 408 2.27 36.81 -0.45
CA PHE A 408 1.62 35.55 -0.75
C PHE A 408 1.91 34.50 0.31
N VAL A 409 0.98 33.57 0.45
CA VAL A 409 1.11 32.35 1.23
C VAL A 409 0.77 31.16 0.33
N ILE A 410 1.59 30.12 0.44
CA ILE A 410 1.41 28.82 -0.20
C ILE A 410 1.21 27.80 0.90
N LEU A 411 0.14 27.02 0.85
CA LEU A 411 -0.10 25.90 1.76
C LEU A 411 0.11 24.60 1.00
N ALA A 412 0.99 23.74 1.51
CA ALA A 412 1.03 22.34 1.12
C ALA A 412 0.31 21.50 2.17
N VAL A 413 -0.73 20.78 1.75
CA VAL A 413 -1.56 19.95 2.63
C VAL A 413 -1.20 18.48 2.45
N TYR A 414 -0.72 17.85 3.51
CA TYR A 414 -0.44 16.41 3.57
C TYR A 414 -1.31 15.78 4.66
N VAL A 415 -2.51 15.36 4.29
CA VAL A 415 -3.51 14.79 5.21
C VAL A 415 -3.78 15.76 6.38
N ASP A 416 -3.22 15.50 7.57
CA ASP A 416 -3.43 16.28 8.79
C ASP A 416 -2.36 17.39 8.96
N ASP A 417 -1.23 17.28 8.25
CA ASP A 417 -0.13 18.24 8.26
C ASP A 417 -0.36 19.33 7.20
N ILE A 418 -0.14 20.59 7.58
CA ILE A 418 -0.16 21.73 6.68
C ILE A 418 1.17 22.47 6.79
N ILE A 419 1.84 22.67 5.67
CA ILE A 419 3.11 23.39 5.56
C ILE A 419 2.84 24.73 4.87
N PRO A 420 2.59 25.80 5.64
CA PRO A 420 2.47 27.14 5.09
C PRO A 420 3.85 27.76 4.83
N VAL A 421 4.01 28.38 3.66
CA VAL A 421 5.21 29.09 3.22
C VAL A 421 4.82 30.46 2.70
N SER A 422 5.50 31.52 3.14
CA SER A 422 5.13 32.90 2.81
C SER A 422 6.35 33.81 2.65
N ASN A 423 6.23 34.83 1.81
CA ASN A 423 7.20 35.93 1.71
C ASN A 423 6.89 37.09 2.70
N ASP A 424 5.91 36.89 3.57
CA ASP A 424 5.40 37.85 4.54
C ASP A 424 5.02 37.12 5.84
N LEU A 425 5.76 37.40 6.91
CA LEU A 425 5.61 36.75 8.21
C LEU A 425 4.30 37.15 8.91
N GLU A 426 3.81 38.38 8.71
CA GLU A 426 2.56 38.84 9.31
C GLU A 426 1.37 38.12 8.67
N MET A 427 1.38 38.03 7.33
CA MET A 427 0.39 37.25 6.59
C MET A 427 0.41 35.78 7.05
N LEU A 428 1.60 35.19 7.18
CA LEU A 428 1.76 33.80 7.61
C LEU A 428 1.18 33.56 9.02
N ASN A 429 1.43 34.48 9.95
CA ASN A 429 0.91 34.38 11.31
C ASN A 429 -0.61 34.61 11.39
N ALA A 430 -1.16 35.52 10.57
CA ALA A 430 -2.61 35.71 10.48
C ALA A 430 -3.31 34.44 9.94
N GLU A 431 -2.74 33.82 8.90
CA GLU A 431 -3.29 32.60 8.31
C GLU A 431 -3.23 31.42 9.29
N LYS A 432 -2.20 31.31 10.12
CA LYS A 432 -2.18 30.32 11.22
C LYS A 432 -3.40 30.45 12.15
N VAL A 433 -3.82 31.67 12.46
CA VAL A 433 -4.99 31.90 13.33
C VAL A 433 -6.28 31.51 12.62
N ILE A 434 -6.38 31.77 11.32
CA ILE A 434 -7.54 31.40 10.50
C ILE A 434 -7.63 29.87 10.36
N THR A 435 -6.51 29.19 10.08
CA THR A 435 -6.46 27.73 9.97
C THR A 435 -6.72 27.04 11.32
N LYS A 436 -6.44 27.68 12.46
CA LYS A 436 -6.90 27.18 13.78
C LYS A 436 -8.42 27.26 13.98
N ARG A 437 -9.13 28.04 13.16
CA ARG A 437 -10.59 28.16 13.14
C ARG A 437 -11.22 27.35 12.02
N ILE A 438 -10.50 26.37 11.44
CA ILE A 438 -11.15 25.35 10.60
C ILE A 438 -12.34 24.85 11.42
N PRO A 439 -13.58 25.04 10.93
CA PRO A 439 -14.74 24.80 11.74
C PRO A 439 -14.70 23.35 12.23
N ASN A 440 -14.83 23.18 13.54
CA ASN A 440 -15.57 22.03 14.05
C ASN A 440 -16.96 22.25 13.44
N GLY A 441 -17.23 21.58 12.32
CA GLY A 441 -18.42 21.83 11.53
C GLY A 441 -19.70 21.65 12.31
#